data_AF-A0A1D8RSC3-F1
#
_entry.id   AF-A0A1D8RSC3-F1
#
_cell.length_a   1.000
_cell.length_b   1.000
_cell.length_c   1.000
_cell.angle_alpha   90.00
_cell.angle_beta   90.00
_cell.angle_gamma   90.00
#
_symmetry.space_group_name_H-M   'P 1'
#
loop_
_entity.id
_entity.type
_entity.pdbx_description
1 polymer ?
#
loop_
_entity_poly.entity_id
_entity_poly.type
_entity_poly.pdbx_seq_one_letter_code
_entity_poly.pdbx_strand_id
1 'polypeptide(L)'
;MISGLAGSLVGVNDKLWIVGKVTNVLSDSWDFIGVFSNESLALDSIDVCLVGMGTHEDRGRYFIAPASLDKAIVCADGSDWDGGYFPY
;
A
#
# COMPACT_ATOMS: atom_id res chain seq x y z
N MET A 1 0.61 -10.18 -36.88
CA MET A 1 -0.40 -9.75 -35.88
C MET A 1 -1.03 -11.03 -35.37
N ILE A 2 -0.75 -11.49 -34.16
CA ILE A 2 -1.04 -10.90 -32.85
C ILE A 2 0.19 -11.07 -31.95
N SER A 3 0.73 -9.97 -31.40
CA SER A 3 1.68 -10.04 -30.29
C SER A 3 0.90 -10.47 -29.05
N GLY A 4 1.18 -11.65 -28.52
CA GLY A 4 0.62 -12.10 -27.25
C GLY A 4 1.02 -11.11 -26.16
N LEU A 5 0.05 -10.35 -25.65
CA LEU A 5 0.17 -9.75 -24.34
C LEU A 5 0.33 -10.91 -23.36
N ALA A 6 1.56 -11.17 -22.92
CA ALA A 6 1.80 -11.87 -21.68
C ALA A 6 1.26 -10.95 -20.57
N GLY A 7 -0.04 -11.01 -20.32
CA GLY A 7 -0.59 -10.59 -19.05
C GLY A 7 0.09 -11.46 -18.02
N SER A 8 1.07 -10.89 -17.31
CA SER A 8 1.65 -11.52 -16.12
C SER A 8 0.48 -11.87 -15.23
N LEU A 9 0.19 -13.16 -15.09
CA LEU A 9 -0.74 -13.65 -14.09
C LEU A 9 -0.16 -13.21 -12.76
N VAL A 10 -0.74 -12.20 -12.13
CA VAL A 10 -0.50 -11.96 -10.70
C VAL A 10 -0.92 -13.26 -10.03
N GLY A 11 0.07 -14.02 -9.60
CA GLY A 11 -0.11 -15.36 -9.08
C GLY A 11 -0.91 -15.29 -7.79
N VAL A 12 -1.70 -16.33 -7.53
CA VAL A 12 -2.53 -16.47 -6.32
C VAL A 12 -1.69 -16.62 -5.03
N ASN A 13 -0.37 -16.36 -5.08
CA ASN A 13 0.57 -16.37 -3.96
C ASN A 13 1.54 -15.17 -3.98
N ASP A 14 1.29 -14.17 -4.83
CA ASP A 14 2.18 -13.02 -4.91
C ASP A 14 1.95 -12.11 -3.70
N LYS A 15 3.03 -11.86 -2.94
CA LYS A 15 3.01 -10.89 -1.85
C LYS A 15 2.83 -9.49 -2.44
N LEU A 16 1.66 -8.90 -2.20
CA LEU A 16 1.33 -7.54 -2.60
C LEU A 16 1.60 -6.57 -1.46
N TRP A 17 1.61 -5.29 -1.78
CA TRP A 17 1.83 -4.20 -0.83
C TRP A 17 0.76 -3.14 -1.02
N ILE A 18 -0.01 -2.88 0.04
CA ILE A 18 -1.00 -1.81 0.11
C ILE A 18 -0.30 -0.54 0.56
N VAL A 19 -0.67 0.59 -0.04
CA VAL A 19 -0.30 1.92 0.42
C VAL A 19 -1.55 2.67 0.85
N GLY A 20 -1.48 3.25 2.04
CA GLY A 20 -2.54 4.08 2.60
C GLY A 20 -2.01 5.36 3.20
N LYS A 21 -2.88 6.37 3.33
CA LYS A 21 -2.58 7.62 4.05
C LYS A 21 -3.57 7.82 5.17
N VAL A 22 -3.12 7.93 6.40
CA VAL A 22 -3.98 8.29 7.54
C VAL A 22 -4.50 9.72 7.35
N THR A 23 -5.82 9.86 7.29
CA THR A 23 -6.51 11.15 7.11
C THR A 23 -6.91 11.77 8.43
N ASN A 24 -7.21 10.94 9.43
CA ASN A 24 -7.54 11.39 10.77
C ASN A 24 -7.09 10.35 11.81
N VAL A 25 -6.10 10.74 12.63
CA VAL A 25 -5.52 9.92 13.70
C VAL A 25 -6.47 9.68 14.88
N LEU A 26 -7.57 10.44 14.99
CA LEU A 26 -8.56 10.29 16.07
C LEU A 26 -9.71 9.34 15.69
N SER A 27 -9.82 8.97 14.40
CA SER A 27 -10.91 8.14 13.89
C SER A 27 -10.43 6.95 13.06
N ASP A 28 -9.13 6.61 13.16
CA ASP A 28 -8.46 5.52 12.44
C ASP A 28 -8.79 5.49 10.93
N SER A 29 -9.05 6.67 10.38
CA SER A 29 -9.51 6.82 9.01
C SER A 29 -8.30 6.99 8.10
N TRP A 30 -8.32 6.30 6.96
CA TRP A 30 -7.25 6.33 5.99
C TRP A 30 -7.81 6.30 4.57
N ASP A 31 -7.07 6.92 3.66
CA ASP A 31 -7.33 6.90 2.23
C ASP A 31 -6.51 5.78 1.59
N PHE A 32 -7.18 4.99 0.76
CA PHE A 32 -6.52 3.98 -0.07
C PHE A 32 -5.80 4.65 -1.25
N ILE A 33 -4.49 4.38 -1.38
CA ILE A 33 -3.66 4.94 -2.44
C ILE A 33 -3.44 3.91 -3.56
N GLY A 34 -3.10 2.67 -3.22
CA GLY A 34 -2.86 1.65 -4.25
C GLY A 34 -2.41 0.29 -3.71
N VAL A 35 -2.30 -0.66 -4.65
CA VAL A 35 -1.71 -1.99 -4.43
C VAL A 35 -0.54 -2.19 -5.40
N PHE A 36 0.58 -2.68 -4.89
CA PHE A 36 1.83 -2.83 -5.64
C PHE A 36 2.36 -4.25 -5.53
N SER A 37 3.09 -4.69 -6.55
CA SER A 37 3.64 -6.05 -6.62
C SER A 37 4.90 -6.25 -5.77
N ASN A 38 5.51 -5.18 -5.28
CA ASN A 38 6.65 -5.24 -4.36
C ASN A 38 6.75 -3.96 -3.50
N GLU A 39 7.57 -4.06 -2.46
CA GLU A 39 7.74 -3.02 -1.44
C GLU A 39 8.38 -1.74 -2.02
N SER A 40 9.36 -1.87 -2.91
CA SER A 40 10.03 -0.71 -3.52
C SER A 40 9.05 0.15 -4.31
N LEU A 41 8.17 -0.48 -5.11
CA LEU A 41 7.14 0.25 -5.86
C LEU A 41 6.12 0.91 -4.94
N ALA A 42 5.79 0.28 -3.82
CA ALA A 42 4.91 0.87 -2.81
C ALA A 42 5.54 2.14 -2.20
N LEU A 43 6.82 2.07 -1.82
CA LEU A 43 7.58 3.21 -1.29
C LEU A 43 7.69 4.35 -2.32
N ASP A 44 8.04 4.03 -3.56
CA ASP A 44 8.16 5.01 -4.64
C ASP A 44 6.83 5.74 -4.90
N SER A 45 5.69 5.06 -4.73
CA SER A 45 4.37 5.67 -4.90
C SER A 45 4.07 6.76 -3.87
N ILE A 46 4.59 6.63 -2.65
CA ILE A 46 4.44 7.66 -1.61
C ILE A 46 5.20 8.92 -2.02
N ASP A 47 6.42 8.75 -2.53
CA ASP A 47 7.23 9.88 -3.02
C ASP A 47 6.54 10.60 -4.18
N VAL A 48 5.91 9.87 -5.10
CA VAL A 48 5.08 10.46 -6.18
C VAL A 48 3.91 11.27 -5.61
N CYS A 49 3.18 10.74 -4.63
CA CYS A 49 2.09 11.45 -3.97
C CYS A 49 2.57 12.76 -3.31
N LEU A 50 3.71 12.72 -2.63
CA LEU A 50 4.28 13.89 -1.94
C LEU A 50 4.75 14.98 -2.91
N VAL A 51 5.38 14.59 -4.02
CA VAL A 51 5.77 15.54 -5.08
C VAL A 51 4.54 16.24 -5.64
N GLY A 52 3.44 15.51 -5.86
CA GLY A 52 2.18 16.09 -6.35
C GLY A 52 1.52 17.09 -5.40
N MET A 53 1.77 16.98 -4.09
CA MET A 53 1.20 17.87 -3.06
C MET A 53 2.08 19.09 -2.75
N GLY A 54 3.35 19.09 -3.15
CA GLY A 54 4.26 20.21 -2.94
C GLY A 54 4.67 20.44 -1.47
N THR A 55 4.35 19.53 -0.56
CA THR A 55 4.75 19.57 0.85
C THR A 55 5.08 18.16 1.36
N HIS A 56 6.07 18.07 2.26
CA HIS A 56 6.47 16.83 2.93
C HIS A 56 5.89 16.69 4.34
N GLU A 57 5.09 17.65 4.80
CA GLU A 57 4.57 17.70 6.18
C GLU A 57 3.68 16.49 6.52
N ASP A 58 3.10 15.86 5.49
CA ASP A 58 2.24 14.69 5.61
C ASP A 58 2.95 13.34 5.41
N ARG A 59 4.27 13.32 5.19
CA ARG A 59 5.00 12.09 4.82
C ARG A 59 4.91 10.99 5.88
N GLY A 60 4.92 11.35 7.17
CA GLY A 60 4.76 10.40 8.28
C GLY A 60 3.34 9.85 8.45
N ARG A 61 2.37 10.25 7.63
CA ARG A 61 0.99 9.71 7.65
C ARG A 61 0.77 8.57 6.68
N TYR A 62 1.73 8.30 5.80
CA TYR A 62 1.66 7.20 4.86
C TYR A 62 2.13 5.92 5.54
N PHE A 63 1.42 4.82 5.31
CA PHE A 63 1.85 3.50 5.72
C PHE A 63 1.86 2.57 4.52
N ILE A 64 2.68 1.53 4.61
CA ILE A 64 2.63 0.39 3.70
C ILE A 64 2.36 -0.87 4.49
N ALA A 65 1.64 -1.81 3.89
CA ALA A 65 1.34 -3.08 4.54
C ALA A 65 1.31 -4.25 3.55
N PRO A 66 1.79 -5.44 3.93
CA PRO A 66 1.75 -6.61 3.07
C PRO A 66 0.32 -7.15 2.95
N ALA A 67 -0.04 -7.63 1.76
CA ALA A 67 -1.33 -8.24 1.46
C ALA A 67 -1.17 -9.47 0.56
N SER A 68 -2.20 -10.30 0.52
CA SER A 68 -2.33 -11.40 -0.43
C SER A 68 -3.75 -11.46 -0.97
N LEU A 69 -3.91 -11.91 -2.22
CA LEU A 69 -5.23 -12.02 -2.86
C LEU A 69 -6.03 -13.23 -2.39
N ASP A 70 -5.35 -14.24 -1.86
CA ASP A 70 -5.94 -15.50 -1.39
C ASP A 70 -6.25 -15.50 0.13
N LYS A 71 -5.79 -14.48 0.85
CA LYS A 71 -5.88 -14.41 2.31
C LYS A 71 -6.31 -13.03 2.80
N ALA A 72 -7.43 -13.00 3.51
CA ALA A 72 -7.83 -11.82 4.29
C ALA A 72 -6.94 -11.69 5.55
N ILE A 73 -6.48 -10.47 5.82
CA ILE A 73 -5.80 -10.11 7.07
C ILE A 73 -6.83 -9.41 7.94
N VAL A 74 -7.09 -9.96 9.12
CA VAL A 74 -8.08 -9.43 10.07
C VAL A 74 -7.38 -9.07 11.37
N CYS A 75 -7.40 -7.79 11.74
CA CYS A 75 -6.90 -7.30 13.01
C CYS A 75 -8.04 -7.23 14.04
N ALA A 76 -8.48 -8.41 14.51
CA ALA A 76 -9.72 -8.56 15.28
C ALA A 76 -9.66 -7.94 16.70
N ASP A 77 -8.46 -7.72 17.23
CA ASP A 77 -8.18 -7.15 18.55
C ASP A 77 -7.88 -5.64 18.49
N GLY A 78 -8.05 -5.01 17.33
CA GLY A 78 -7.64 -3.62 17.12
C GLY A 78 -6.12 -3.45 17.03
N SER A 79 -5.37 -4.54 16.83
CA SER A 79 -3.95 -4.45 16.49
C SER A 79 -3.76 -3.77 15.13
N ASP A 80 -2.56 -3.24 14.93
CA ASP A 80 -2.15 -2.74 13.63
C ASP A 80 -2.06 -3.87 12.60
N TRP A 81 -2.06 -3.51 11.32
CA TRP A 81 -1.88 -4.46 10.23
C TRP A 81 -0.56 -5.22 10.39
N ASP A 82 -0.60 -6.55 10.49
CA ASP A 82 0.61 -7.36 10.67
C ASP A 82 1.63 -7.15 9.53
N GLY A 83 2.85 -6.75 9.90
CA GLY A 83 3.93 -6.37 8.99
C GLY A 83 3.73 -5.02 8.31
N GLY A 84 2.66 -4.28 8.62
CA GLY A 84 2.47 -2.90 8.20
C GLY A 84 3.30 -1.94 9.03
N TYR A 85 3.77 -0.86 8.40
CA TYR A 85 4.59 0.15 9.06
C TYR A 85 4.53 1.51 8.35
N PHE A 86 4.93 2.55 9.07
CA PHE A 86 5.13 3.91 8.55
C PHE A 86 6.60 4.05 8.13
N PRO A 87 6.91 4.20 6.83
CA PRO A 87 8.29 4.22 6.34
C PRO A 87 9.07 5.51 6.65
N TYR A 88 8.45 6.51 7.28
CA TYR A 88 9.02 7.84 7.49
C TYR A 88 8.75 8.42 8.87
#